data_AF-A0A0F9GL63-F1
#
_entry.id   AF-A0A0F9GL63-F1
#
_cell.length_a   1.000
_cell.length_b   1.000
_cell.length_c   1.000
_cell.angle_alpha   90.00
_cell.angle_beta   90.00
_cell.angle_gamma   90.00
#
_symmetry.space_group_name_H-M   'P 1'
#
loop_
_entity.id
_entity.type
_entity.pdbx_description
1 polymer ?
#
loop_
_entity_poly.entity_id
_entity_poly.type
_entity_poly.pdbx_seq_one_letter_code
_entity_poly.pdbx_strand_id
1 'polypeptide(L)'
;MANDTERSGRISGLRRIRRFSAYRITEHWCVVGLFLVLVVTGLSQRFYYLELSQWTILVMGGIDATRLVHRFAGMLFSLLVLEHLLGVAFGVMFLRTQPYMVITKKDFLDVKHNIRYYIGLESRPSACGRYDYKEKFVYWLVVTGGIIMVMTGFALWFPVEAVRFLPGQFIPAAKVMHSNEGMLIFLLLAVWHIYDS
;
A
#
# COMPACT_ATOMS: atom_id res chain seq x y z
N MET A 1 33.49 -42.81 -16.78
CA MET A 1 32.58 -41.88 -17.45
C MET A 1 31.21 -42.04 -16.80
N ALA A 2 30.85 -41.14 -15.88
CA ALA A 2 29.55 -41.18 -15.22
C ALA A 2 28.48 -40.75 -16.22
N ASN A 3 27.41 -41.55 -16.28
CA ASN A 3 26.32 -41.46 -17.26
C ASN A 3 25.54 -40.14 -17.07
N ASP A 4 25.40 -39.35 -18.14
CA ASP A 4 24.72 -38.03 -18.12
C ASP A 4 23.25 -38.12 -17.65
N THR A 5 22.67 -39.32 -17.64
CA THR A 5 21.35 -39.61 -17.07
C THR A 5 21.29 -39.53 -15.54
N GLU A 6 22.38 -39.79 -14.81
CA GLU A 6 22.42 -39.63 -13.35
C GLU A 6 22.54 -38.15 -12.90
N ARG A 7 23.10 -37.29 -13.76
CA ARG A 7 23.16 -35.84 -13.51
C ARG A 7 21.80 -35.16 -13.70
N SER A 8 20.99 -35.67 -14.61
CA SER A 8 19.65 -35.14 -14.92
C SER A 8 18.64 -35.35 -13.77
N GLY A 9 18.77 -36.45 -13.01
CA GLY A 9 17.90 -36.75 -11.86
C GLY A 9 18.08 -35.84 -10.64
N ARG A 10 19.12 -34.99 -10.59
CA ARG A 10 19.39 -34.06 -9.48
C ARG A 10 18.79 -32.67 -9.66
N ILE A 11 18.25 -32.34 -10.85
CA ILE A 11 17.77 -30.99 -11.19
C ILE A 11 16.24 -30.97 -11.33
N SER A 12 15.51 -31.79 -10.56
CA SER A 12 14.03 -31.84 -10.54
C SER A 12 13.46 -31.60 -9.14
N GLY A 13 14.13 -30.78 -8.34
CA GLY A 13 13.69 -30.39 -7.00
C GLY A 13 13.81 -28.90 -6.79
N LEU A 14 13.10 -28.07 -7.55
CA LEU A 14 12.91 -26.66 -7.18
C LEU A 14 12.15 -26.63 -5.86
N ARG A 15 12.89 -26.61 -4.73
CA ARG A 15 12.34 -26.50 -3.39
C ARG A 15 11.74 -25.10 -3.25
N ARG A 16 10.46 -24.97 -3.65
CA ARG A 16 9.69 -23.72 -3.52
C ARG A 16 9.55 -23.40 -2.03
N ILE A 17 10.11 -22.27 -1.61
CA ILE A 17 10.04 -21.81 -0.22
C ILE A 17 8.79 -20.93 -0.09
N ARG A 18 7.98 -21.16 0.95
CA ARG A 18 6.81 -20.34 1.22
C ARG A 18 7.24 -18.96 1.74
N ARG A 19 7.22 -17.93 0.89
CA ARG A 19 7.54 -16.54 1.28
C ARG A 19 6.41 -15.88 2.07
N PHE A 20 5.15 -16.14 1.68
CA PHE A 20 3.95 -15.54 2.28
C PHE A 20 2.91 -16.59 2.70
N SER A 21 2.16 -16.29 3.77
CA SER A 21 1.02 -17.10 4.18
C SER A 21 -0.19 -16.83 3.28
N ALA A 22 -1.13 -17.78 3.20
CA ALA A 22 -2.35 -17.60 2.41
C ALA A 22 -3.15 -16.40 2.94
N TYR A 23 -3.19 -16.26 4.27
CA TYR A 23 -3.78 -15.11 4.96
C TYR A 23 -3.27 -13.77 4.43
N ARG A 24 -1.95 -13.56 4.40
CA ARG A 24 -1.34 -12.30 3.92
C ARG A 24 -1.62 -12.03 2.45
N ILE A 25 -1.70 -13.09 1.64
CA ILE A 25 -2.04 -12.98 0.22
C ILE A 25 -3.50 -12.54 0.08
N THR A 26 -4.42 -13.16 0.81
CA THR A 26 -5.84 -12.79 0.80
C THR A 26 -6.06 -11.36 1.29
N GLU A 27 -5.45 -10.99 2.41
CA GLU A 27 -5.47 -9.63 2.97
C GLU A 27 -5.01 -8.60 1.92
N HIS A 28 -3.88 -8.87 1.25
CA HIS A 28 -3.37 -8.00 0.19
C HIS A 28 -4.36 -7.86 -0.97
N TRP A 29 -4.94 -8.96 -1.48
CA TRP A 29 -5.92 -8.89 -2.56
C TRP A 29 -7.22 -8.16 -2.16
N CYS A 30 -7.65 -8.28 -0.90
CA CYS A 30 -8.78 -7.51 -0.37
C CYS A 30 -8.45 -6.01 -0.35
N VAL A 31 -7.25 -5.64 0.10
CA VAL A 31 -6.77 -4.25 0.09
C VAL A 31 -6.70 -3.72 -1.34
N VAL A 32 -6.15 -4.48 -2.29
CA VAL A 32 -6.08 -4.09 -3.71
C VAL A 32 -7.48 -3.86 -4.28
N GLY A 33 -8.42 -4.78 -4.06
CA GLY A 33 -9.78 -4.64 -4.57
C GLY A 33 -10.49 -3.39 -4.03
N LEU A 34 -10.41 -3.15 -2.72
CA LEU A 34 -11.00 -1.95 -2.11
C LEU A 34 -10.31 -0.67 -2.54
N PHE A 35 -8.98 -0.68 -2.66
CA PHE A 35 -8.20 0.45 -3.15
C PHE A 35 -8.63 0.85 -4.55
N LEU A 36 -8.81 -0.11 -5.46
CA LEU A 36 -9.29 0.17 -6.82
C LEU A 36 -10.66 0.83 -6.81
N VAL A 37 -11.61 0.33 -6.00
CA VAL A 37 -12.93 0.96 -5.85
C VAL A 37 -12.82 2.38 -5.32
N LEU A 38 -11.98 2.61 -4.29
CA LEU A 38 -11.75 3.91 -3.69
C LEU A 38 -11.10 4.90 -4.67
N VAL A 39 -10.12 4.46 -5.45
CA VAL A 39 -9.46 5.29 -6.46
C VAL A 39 -10.43 5.65 -7.57
N VAL A 40 -11.15 4.68 -8.13
CA VAL A 40 -12.12 4.95 -9.21
C VAL A 40 -13.18 5.94 -8.73
N THR A 41 -13.84 5.64 -7.61
CA THR A 41 -14.88 6.53 -7.06
C THR A 41 -14.35 7.88 -6.59
N GLY A 42 -13.14 7.95 -6.02
CA GLY A 42 -12.53 9.16 -5.50
C GLY A 42 -12.01 10.08 -6.59
N LEU A 43 -11.29 9.53 -7.58
CA LEU A 43 -10.77 10.30 -8.72
C LEU A 43 -11.90 10.83 -9.60
N SER A 44 -12.97 10.06 -9.82
CA SER A 44 -14.13 10.56 -10.57
C SER A 44 -14.80 11.75 -9.87
N GLN A 45 -14.87 11.75 -8.53
CA GLN A 45 -15.38 12.89 -7.77
C GLN A 45 -14.43 14.09 -7.79
N ARG A 46 -13.11 13.86 -7.72
CA ARG A 46 -12.09 14.93 -7.78
C ARG A 46 -12.08 15.61 -9.15
N PHE A 47 -12.05 14.82 -10.22
CA PHE A 47 -11.92 15.27 -11.59
C PHE A 47 -13.26 15.22 -12.34
N TYR A 48 -14.32 15.73 -11.71
CA TYR A 48 -15.70 15.65 -12.22
C TYR A 48 -15.92 16.31 -13.60
N TYR A 49 -15.00 17.17 -14.03
CA TYR A 49 -15.04 17.86 -15.33
C TYR A 49 -14.55 16.98 -16.49
N LEU A 50 -13.87 15.86 -16.22
CA LEU A 50 -13.44 14.92 -17.26
C LEU A 50 -14.60 14.03 -17.70
N GLU A 51 -14.71 13.76 -19.00
CA GLU A 51 -15.76 12.90 -19.56
C GLU A 51 -15.75 11.50 -18.94
N LEU A 52 -14.58 10.92 -18.71
CA LEU A 52 -14.43 9.60 -18.08
C LEU A 52 -14.98 9.59 -16.64
N SER A 53 -14.77 10.66 -15.88
CA SER A 53 -15.32 10.82 -14.53
C SER A 53 -16.84 10.91 -14.55
N GLN A 54 -17.40 11.71 -15.47
CA GLN A 54 -18.84 11.86 -15.64
C GLN A 54 -19.48 10.53 -16.04
N TRP A 55 -18.88 9.82 -17.00
CA TRP A 55 -19.30 8.49 -17.40
C TRP A 55 -19.30 7.51 -16.22
N THR A 56 -18.23 7.49 -15.43
CA THR A 56 -18.11 6.63 -14.24
C THR A 56 -19.20 6.94 -13.22
N ILE A 57 -19.44 8.23 -12.94
CA ILE A 57 -20.48 8.68 -12.02
C ILE A 57 -21.87 8.26 -12.51
N LEU A 58 -22.15 8.42 -13.81
CA LEU A 58 -23.45 8.05 -14.40
C LEU A 58 -23.69 6.54 -14.35
N VAL A 59 -22.70 5.72 -14.72
CA VAL A 59 -22.80 4.25 -14.69
C VAL A 59 -22.99 3.72 -13.26
N MET A 60 -22.41 4.40 -12.27
CA MET A 60 -22.61 4.05 -10.86
C MET A 60 -23.98 4.44 -10.29
N GLY A 61 -24.85 5.09 -11.08
CA GLY A 61 -26.18 5.54 -10.65
C GLY A 61 -26.22 6.98 -10.14
N GLY A 62 -25.23 7.79 -10.47
CA GLY A 62 -25.14 9.21 -10.12
C GLY A 62 -24.23 9.50 -8.93
N ILE A 63 -24.03 10.79 -8.66
CA ILE A 63 -23.02 11.26 -7.68
C ILE A 63 -23.28 10.76 -6.26
N ASP A 64 -24.55 10.62 -5.87
CA ASP A 64 -24.91 10.16 -4.53
C ASP A 64 -24.60 8.68 -4.34
N ALA A 65 -24.85 7.86 -5.36
CA ALA A 65 -24.48 6.46 -5.38
C ALA A 65 -22.95 6.29 -5.37
N THR A 66 -22.21 7.04 -6.19
CA THR A 66 -20.74 7.04 -6.18
C THR A 66 -20.17 7.40 -4.80
N ARG A 67 -20.71 8.44 -4.15
CA ARG A 67 -20.32 8.84 -2.79
C ARG A 67 -20.65 7.78 -1.75
N LEU A 68 -21.78 7.09 -1.91
CA LEU A 68 -22.18 6.02 -1.00
C LEU A 68 -21.21 4.83 -1.11
N VAL A 69 -20.92 4.38 -2.34
CA VAL A 69 -19.95 3.31 -2.60
C VAL A 69 -18.57 3.66 -2.06
N HIS A 70 -18.09 4.90 -2.30
CA HIS A 70 -16.80 5.36 -1.78
C HIS A 70 -16.73 5.27 -0.25
N ARG A 71 -17.78 5.71 0.45
CA ARG A 71 -17.84 5.68 1.92
C ARG A 71 -17.89 4.26 2.48
N PHE A 72 -18.67 3.37 1.88
CA PHE A 72 -18.69 1.96 2.30
C PHE A 72 -17.38 1.25 2.04
N ALA A 73 -16.78 1.44 0.86
CA ALA A 73 -15.44 0.92 0.56
C ALA A 73 -14.39 1.48 1.54
N GLY A 74 -14.49 2.76 1.88
CA GLY A 74 -13.61 3.42 2.85
C GLY A 74 -13.74 2.84 4.26
N MET A 75 -14.97 2.52 4.69
CA MET A 75 -15.21 1.86 5.97
C MET A 75 -14.59 0.46 6.00
N LEU A 76 -14.79 -0.35 4.95
CA LEU A 76 -14.18 -1.68 4.85
C LEU A 76 -12.66 -1.62 4.80
N PHE A 77 -12.10 -0.67 4.04
CA PHE A 77 -10.67 -0.41 3.99
C PHE A 77 -10.12 0.00 5.37
N SER A 78 -10.85 0.83 6.11
CA SER A 78 -10.48 1.23 7.47
C SER A 78 -10.39 0.02 8.41
N LEU A 79 -11.31 -0.94 8.29
CA LEU A 79 -11.28 -2.18 9.06
C LEU A 79 -10.07 -3.05 8.71
N LEU A 80 -9.70 -3.14 7.42
CA LEU A 80 -8.49 -3.86 7.01
C LEU A 80 -7.21 -3.18 7.50
N VAL A 81 -7.13 -1.85 7.43
CA VAL A 81 -5.98 -1.11 8.01
C VAL A 81 -5.87 -1.38 9.50
N LEU A 82 -6.99 -1.33 10.23
CA LEU A 82 -7.01 -1.61 11.67
C LEU A 82 -6.59 -3.06 11.96
N GLU A 83 -7.15 -4.02 11.25
CA GLU A 83 -6.81 -5.44 11.37
C GLU A 83 -5.32 -5.66 11.11
N HIS A 84 -4.77 -5.13 10.02
CA HIS A 84 -3.35 -5.21 9.69
C HIS A 84 -2.46 -4.69 10.83
N LEU A 85 -2.75 -3.49 11.34
CA LEU A 85 -1.97 -2.85 12.40
C LEU A 85 -2.03 -3.65 13.70
N LEU A 86 -3.23 -4.11 14.09
CA LEU A 86 -3.41 -4.95 15.27
C LEU A 86 -2.73 -6.31 15.12
N GLY A 87 -2.82 -6.93 13.95
CA GLY A 87 -2.17 -8.21 13.64
C GLY A 87 -0.65 -8.11 13.72
N VAL A 88 -0.06 -7.05 13.16
CA VAL A 88 1.38 -6.78 13.26
C VAL A 88 1.78 -6.49 14.72
N ALA A 89 1.04 -5.63 15.42
CA ALA A 89 1.34 -5.28 16.81
C ALA A 89 1.26 -6.52 17.72
N PHE A 90 0.20 -7.32 17.58
CA PHE A 90 0.01 -8.56 18.34
C PHE A 90 1.11 -9.57 18.04
N GLY A 91 1.45 -9.75 16.77
CA GLY A 91 2.54 -10.65 16.35
C GLY A 91 3.87 -10.27 16.98
N VAL A 92 4.22 -8.99 17.00
CA VAL A 92 5.47 -8.49 17.59
C VAL A 92 5.46 -8.62 19.11
N MET A 93 4.38 -8.21 19.78
CA MET A 93 4.31 -8.17 21.25
C MET A 93 4.16 -9.55 21.89
N PHE A 94 3.27 -10.39 21.35
CA PHE A 94 2.87 -11.65 21.99
C PHE A 94 3.46 -12.89 21.31
N LEU A 95 3.59 -12.87 19.99
CA LEU A 95 4.12 -14.02 19.23
C LEU A 95 5.62 -13.90 18.92
N ARG A 96 6.27 -12.79 19.33
CA ARG A 96 7.68 -12.47 19.08
C ARG A 96 8.07 -12.61 17.60
N THR A 97 7.16 -12.26 16.69
CA THR A 97 7.46 -12.24 15.26
C THR A 97 8.50 -11.17 14.97
N GLN A 98 9.50 -11.51 14.16
CA GLN A 98 10.54 -10.57 13.75
C GLN A 98 9.92 -9.41 12.93
N PRO A 99 10.13 -8.14 13.32
CA PRO A 99 9.54 -6.99 12.66
C PRO A 99 10.31 -6.60 11.39
N TYR A 100 10.25 -7.46 10.36
CA TYR A 100 11.06 -7.34 9.15
C TYR A 100 10.87 -6.04 8.35
N MET A 101 9.75 -5.33 8.55
CA MET A 101 9.45 -4.07 7.85
C MET A 101 9.99 -2.83 8.57
N VAL A 102 10.59 -2.97 9.75
CA VAL A 102 11.22 -1.85 10.45
C VAL A 102 12.44 -1.37 9.67
N ILE A 103 12.53 -0.05 9.49
CA ILE A 103 13.68 0.61 8.88
C ILE A 103 14.82 0.61 9.91
N THR A 104 15.97 0.10 9.50
CA THR A 104 17.17 -0.08 10.32
C THR A 104 18.33 0.73 9.75
N LYS A 105 19.42 0.88 10.53
CA LYS A 105 20.65 1.52 10.05
C LYS A 105 21.25 0.85 8.80
N LYS A 106 21.07 -0.47 8.65
CA LYS A 106 21.53 -1.22 7.48
C LYS A 106 20.87 -0.73 6.20
N ASP A 107 19.59 -0.37 6.24
CA ASP A 107 18.87 0.11 5.06
C ASP A 107 19.52 1.38 4.46
N PHE A 108 20.01 2.29 5.31
CA PHE A 108 20.75 3.49 4.87
C PHE A 108 22.12 3.16 4.27
N LEU A 109 22.80 2.14 4.80
CA LEU A 109 24.06 1.65 4.22
C LEU A 109 23.79 1.02 2.85
N ASP A 110 22.72 0.23 2.74
CA ASP A 110 22.31 -0.41 1.48
C ASP A 110 21.94 0.63 0.40
N VAL A 111 21.26 1.73 0.77
CA VAL A 111 21.03 2.88 -0.10
C VAL A 111 22.35 3.46 -0.62
N LYS A 112 23.31 3.72 0.27
CA LYS A 112 24.60 4.30 -0.11
C LYS A 112 25.36 3.38 -1.06
N HIS A 113 25.39 2.07 -0.79
CA HIS A 113 26.03 1.08 -1.66
C HIS A 113 25.36 1.02 -3.03
N ASN A 114 24.02 0.96 -3.08
CA ASN A 114 23.29 0.96 -4.34
C ASN A 114 23.49 2.24 -5.16
N ILE A 115 23.53 3.41 -4.53
CA ILE A 115 23.86 4.67 -5.22
C ILE A 115 25.24 4.58 -5.85
N ARG A 116 26.25 4.15 -5.07
CA ARG A 116 27.64 3.97 -5.57
C ARG A 116 27.70 2.97 -6.71
N TYR A 117 26.96 1.87 -6.62
CA TYR A 117 26.83 0.90 -7.70
C TYR A 117 26.23 1.52 -8.97
N TYR A 118 25.12 2.26 -8.86
CA TYR A 118 24.46 2.87 -10.03
C TYR A 118 25.31 3.94 -10.73
N ILE A 119 26.21 4.61 -10.00
CA ILE A 119 27.17 5.56 -10.59
C ILE A 119 28.51 4.90 -10.95
N GLY A 120 28.61 3.57 -10.90
CA GLY A 120 29.78 2.80 -11.35
C GLY A 120 30.96 2.75 -10.37
N LEU A 121 30.80 3.21 -9.12
CA LEU A 121 31.84 3.17 -8.09
C LEU A 121 31.92 1.84 -7.32
N GLU A 122 30.95 0.95 -7.53
CA GLU A 122 30.94 -0.42 -7.00
C GLU A 122 30.58 -1.40 -8.12
N SER A 123 31.10 -2.63 -8.05
CA SER A 123 30.89 -3.64 -9.09
C SER A 123 29.61 -4.47 -8.92
N ARG A 124 28.97 -4.39 -7.74
CA ARG A 124 27.76 -5.15 -7.42
C ARG A 124 26.79 -4.33 -6.56
N PRO A 125 25.47 -4.57 -6.68
CA PRO A 125 24.49 -3.95 -5.80
C PRO A 125 24.61 -4.49 -4.35
N SER A 126 23.99 -3.79 -3.41
CA SER A 126 23.98 -4.18 -2.00
C SER A 126 23.24 -5.50 -1.79
N ALA A 127 23.73 -6.30 -0.84
CA ALA A 127 23.07 -7.50 -0.37
C ALA A 127 22.01 -7.13 0.68
N CYS A 128 20.78 -6.93 0.20
CA CYS A 128 19.64 -6.58 1.02
C CYS A 128 19.09 -7.81 1.77
N GLY A 129 18.30 -7.55 2.83
CA GLY A 129 17.74 -8.60 3.68
C GLY A 129 16.52 -9.29 3.06
N ARG A 130 15.62 -9.80 3.91
CA ARG A 130 14.33 -10.38 3.47
C ARG A 130 13.48 -9.41 2.65
N TYR A 131 13.57 -8.12 2.99
CA TYR A 131 13.01 -7.01 2.24
C TYR A 131 14.08 -5.95 2.02
N ASP A 132 14.11 -5.37 0.82
CA ASP A 132 14.95 -4.24 0.46
C ASP A 132 14.44 -2.93 1.10
N TYR A 133 15.31 -1.93 1.22
CA TYR A 133 14.94 -0.60 1.73
C TYR A 133 13.83 0.05 0.90
N LYS A 134 13.76 -0.23 -0.41
CA LYS A 134 12.70 0.23 -1.31
C LYS A 134 11.35 -0.36 -0.91
N GLU A 135 11.27 -1.68 -0.75
CA GLU A 135 10.06 -2.40 -0.31
C GLU A 135 9.59 -1.88 1.06
N LYS A 136 10.52 -1.69 2.01
CA LYS A 136 10.19 -1.13 3.34
C LYS A 136 9.69 0.30 3.27
N PHE A 137 10.31 1.15 2.44
CA PHE A 137 9.90 2.53 2.27
C PHE A 137 8.49 2.62 1.68
N VAL A 138 8.22 1.86 0.62
CA VAL A 138 6.88 1.78 0.01
C VAL A 138 5.86 1.26 1.02
N TYR A 139 6.19 0.21 1.77
CA TYR A 139 5.32 -0.30 2.84
C TYR A 139 4.93 0.79 3.85
N TRP A 140 5.92 1.52 4.39
CA TRP A 140 5.64 2.57 5.36
C TRP A 140 4.81 3.70 4.76
N LEU A 141 5.11 4.11 3.54
CA LEU A 141 4.37 5.17 2.85
C LEU A 141 2.91 4.76 2.59
N VAL A 142 2.66 3.50 2.21
CA VAL A 142 1.29 2.98 2.04
C VAL A 142 0.57 2.83 3.37
N VAL A 143 1.23 2.36 4.43
CA VAL A 143 0.60 2.21 5.75
C VAL A 143 0.26 3.57 6.36
N THR A 144 1.21 4.53 6.37
CA THR A 144 0.95 5.87 6.90
C THR A 144 -0.04 6.64 6.04
N GLY A 145 0.09 6.54 4.70
CA GLY A 145 -0.87 7.10 3.75
C GLY A 145 -2.27 6.52 3.98
N GLY A 146 -2.40 5.21 4.19
CA GLY A 146 -3.65 4.55 4.54
C GLY A 146 -4.26 5.10 5.83
N ILE A 147 -3.47 5.29 6.89
CA ILE A 147 -3.93 5.91 8.14
C ILE A 147 -4.42 7.34 7.89
N ILE A 148 -3.67 8.15 7.13
CA ILE A 148 -4.07 9.52 6.79
C ILE A 148 -5.37 9.53 5.99
N MET A 149 -5.52 8.64 5.01
CA MET A 149 -6.74 8.51 4.20
C MET A 149 -7.95 8.15 5.07
N VAL A 150 -7.79 7.22 6.01
CA VAL A 150 -8.84 6.84 6.97
C VAL A 150 -9.24 8.03 7.85
N MET A 151 -8.27 8.68 8.48
CA MET A 151 -8.51 9.80 9.40
C MET A 151 -9.17 10.99 8.70
N THR A 152 -8.64 11.40 7.55
CA THR A 152 -9.20 12.50 6.76
C THR A 152 -10.54 12.14 6.15
N GLY A 153 -10.74 10.89 5.72
CA GLY A 153 -12.03 10.41 5.20
C GLY A 153 -13.13 10.45 6.26
N PHE A 154 -12.85 10.01 7.49
CA PHE A 154 -13.81 10.13 8.60
C PHE A 154 -14.07 11.57 9.00
N ALA A 155 -13.06 12.45 8.99
CA ALA A 155 -13.27 13.88 9.24
C ALA A 155 -14.18 14.53 8.18
N LEU A 156 -14.09 14.09 6.92
CA LEU A 156 -14.95 14.58 5.83
C LEU A 156 -16.35 13.96 5.85
N TRP A 157 -16.50 12.74 6.36
CA TRP A 157 -17.80 12.09 6.51
C TRP A 157 -18.58 12.67 7.69
N PHE A 158 -17.92 12.93 8.83
CA PHE A 158 -18.54 13.46 10.04
C PHE A 158 -17.95 14.84 10.42
N PRO A 159 -18.11 15.88 9.58
CA PRO A 159 -17.44 17.16 9.79
C PRO A 159 -17.88 17.87 11.07
N VAL A 160 -19.16 17.75 11.45
CA VAL A 160 -19.70 18.33 12.70
C VAL A 160 -19.03 17.71 13.93
N GLU A 161 -18.85 16.40 13.95
CA GLU A 161 -18.15 15.71 15.05
C GLU A 161 -16.66 16.06 15.05
N ALA A 162 -16.02 16.11 13.88
CA ALA A 162 -14.61 16.46 13.77
C ALA A 162 -14.31 17.86 14.33
N VAL A 163 -15.16 18.86 14.08
CA VAL A 163 -14.93 20.23 14.60
C VAL A 163 -15.21 20.39 16.10
N ARG A 164 -15.78 19.38 16.77
CA ARG A 164 -15.86 19.37 18.25
C ARG A 164 -14.50 19.15 18.89
N PHE A 165 -13.58 18.50 18.17
CA PHE A 165 -12.23 18.17 18.65
C PHE A 165 -11.14 18.99 17.96
N LEU A 166 -11.40 19.50 16.75
CA LEU A 166 -10.43 20.19 15.92
C LEU A 166 -10.96 21.57 15.46
N PRO A 167 -10.08 22.55 15.21
CA PRO A 167 -10.50 23.84 14.66
C PRO A 167 -11.19 23.68 13.29
N GLY A 168 -12.16 24.54 12.97
CA GLY A 168 -12.95 24.45 11.72
C GLY A 168 -12.12 24.45 10.43
N GLN A 169 -10.94 25.07 10.44
CA GLN A 169 -9.98 25.05 9.32
C GLN A 169 -9.45 23.65 8.98
N PHE A 170 -9.62 22.69 9.90
CA PHE A 170 -9.18 21.31 9.68
C PHE A 170 -9.99 20.59 8.62
N ILE A 171 -11.28 20.93 8.43
CA ILE A 171 -12.12 20.29 7.39
C ILE A 171 -11.62 20.58 5.96
N PRO A 172 -11.39 21.85 5.55
CA PRO A 172 -10.81 22.11 4.24
C PRO A 172 -9.38 21.58 4.12
N ALA A 173 -8.58 21.60 5.19
CA ALA A 173 -7.25 20.96 5.19
C ALA A 173 -7.35 19.45 4.94
N ALA A 174 -8.25 18.75 5.63
CA ALA A 174 -8.51 17.33 5.44
C ALA A 174 -8.99 17.04 4.01
N LYS A 175 -9.81 17.90 3.41
CA LYS A 175 -10.23 17.76 2.00
C LYS A 175 -9.05 17.81 1.04
N VAL A 176 -8.15 18.79 1.23
CA VAL A 176 -6.94 18.93 0.40
C VAL A 176 -6.01 17.74 0.61
N MET A 177 -5.76 17.37 1.86
CA MET A 177 -4.91 16.23 2.22
C MET A 177 -5.46 14.92 1.66
N HIS A 178 -6.73 14.59 1.90
CA HIS A 178 -7.36 13.36 1.42
C HIS A 178 -7.29 13.23 -0.11
N SER A 179 -7.59 14.33 -0.80
CA SER A 179 -7.54 14.37 -2.27
C SER A 179 -6.11 14.19 -2.80
N ASN A 180 -5.15 14.96 -2.28
CA ASN A 180 -3.77 14.92 -2.75
C ASN A 180 -3.05 13.63 -2.36
N GLU A 181 -3.25 13.14 -1.15
CA GLU A 181 -2.70 11.87 -0.68
C GLU A 181 -3.25 10.70 -1.49
N GLY A 182 -4.57 10.68 -1.76
CA GLY A 182 -5.17 9.66 -2.62
C GLY A 182 -4.55 9.62 -4.02
N MET A 183 -4.23 10.79 -4.59
CA MET A 183 -3.53 10.88 -5.88
C MET A 183 -2.07 10.42 -5.79
N LEU A 184 -1.36 10.80 -4.72
CA LEU A 184 0.02 10.40 -4.49
C LEU A 184 0.13 8.88 -4.34
N ILE A 185 -0.74 8.27 -3.53
CA ILE A 185 -0.78 6.82 -3.34
C ILE A 185 -1.15 6.12 -4.65
N PHE A 186 -2.14 6.62 -5.39
CA PHE A 186 -2.49 6.08 -6.70
C PHE A 186 -1.29 6.05 -7.65
N LEU A 187 -0.59 7.17 -7.82
CA LEU A 187 0.55 7.27 -8.72
C LEU A 187 1.72 6.38 -8.25
N LEU A 188 2.01 6.39 -6.95
CA LEU A 188 3.02 5.51 -6.37
C LEU A 188 2.73 4.03 -6.67
N LEU A 189 1.50 3.59 -6.40
CA LEU A 189 1.13 2.19 -6.57
C LEU A 189 1.05 1.79 -8.04
N ALA A 190 0.50 2.66 -8.90
CA ALA A 190 0.35 2.39 -10.32
C ALA A 190 1.69 2.33 -11.07
N VAL A 191 2.64 3.21 -10.72
CA VAL A 191 3.92 3.32 -11.44
C VAL A 191 5.01 2.48 -10.80
N TRP A 192 5.18 2.59 -9.47
CA TRP A 192 6.29 1.96 -8.78
C TRP A 192 5.94 0.57 -8.28
N HIS A 193 4.87 0.45 -7.49
CA HIS A 193 4.60 -0.80 -6.78
C HIS A 193 4.36 -1.95 -7.75
N ILE A 194 3.52 -1.76 -8.77
CA ILE A 194 3.24 -2.82 -9.75
C ILE A 194 4.50 -3.27 -10.52
N TYR A 195 5.43 -2.35 -10.80
CA TYR A 195 6.66 -2.67 -11.53
C TYR A 195 7.71 -3.38 -10.67
N ASP A 196 7.77 -3.05 -9.38
CA ASP A 196 8.76 -3.56 -8.41
C ASP A 196 8.22 -4.75 -7.59
N SER A 197 6.99 -5.22 -7.85
CA SER A 197 6.30 -6.31 -7.13
C SER A 197 6.55 -7.72 -7.69
#